data_AF-A0A6V7L646-F1
#
_entry.id   AF-A0A6V7L646-F1
#
_cell.length_a   1.000
_cell.length_b   1.000
_cell.length_c   1.000
_cell.angle_alpha   90.00
_cell.angle_beta   90.00
_cell.angle_gamma   90.00
#
_symmetry.space_group_name_H-M   'P 1'
#
loop_
_entity.id
_entity.type
_entity.pdbx_description
1 polymer ?
#
loop_
_entity_poly.entity_id
_entity_poly.type
_entity_poly.pdbx_seq_one_letter_code
_entity_poly.pdbx_strand_id
1 'polypeptide(L)'
;MEGFWVSGAITAIKALSYVYDLLTFPVYLILQRPWEKRKMSRRVKAKPIARDECSITYRNVDQPGVIHVNLERMKIDTLEKVLRYAAETHGGRKCLGTRQILAEENEVQPNGRVFKK
;
A
#
# COMPACT_ATOMS: atom_id res chain seq x y z
N MET A 1 9.90 23.29 46.31
CA MET A 1 9.41 24.33 45.38
C MET A 1 9.70 23.98 43.91
N GLU A 2 10.78 23.25 43.61
CA GLU A 2 11.12 22.74 42.26
C GLU A 2 9.98 21.99 41.53
N GLY A 3 9.26 21.10 42.22
CA GLY A 3 8.22 20.27 41.59
C GLY A 3 6.95 21.00 41.16
N PHE A 4 6.67 22.19 41.72
CA PHE A 4 5.47 22.95 41.39
C PHE A 4 5.58 23.61 40.00
N TRP A 5 6.74 24.21 39.71
CA TRP A 5 7.03 24.81 38.40
C TRP A 5 7.07 23.77 37.28
N VAL A 6 7.68 22.61 37.55
CA VAL A 6 7.72 21.49 36.60
C VAL A 6 6.30 20.97 36.32
N SER A 7 5.48 20.78 37.36
CA SER A 7 4.08 20.36 37.20
C SER A 7 3.25 21.36 36.41
N GLY A 8 3.42 22.66 36.68
CA GLY A 8 2.78 23.74 35.95
C GLY A 8 3.16 23.73 34.45
N ALA A 9 4.45 23.61 34.15
CA ALA A 9 4.95 23.55 32.78
C ALA A 9 4.42 22.33 32.01
N ILE A 10 4.41 21.14 32.63
CA ILE A 10 3.85 19.92 32.02
C ILE A 10 2.35 20.10 31.73
N THR A 11 1.62 20.72 32.66
CA THR A 11 0.18 20.97 32.49
C THR A 11 -0.08 21.94 31.34
N ALA A 12 0.73 23.01 31.23
CA ALA A 12 0.65 23.96 30.12
C ALA A 12 0.92 23.30 28.76
N ILE A 13 1.96 22.46 28.66
CA ILE A 13 2.28 21.71 27.42
C ILE A 13 1.13 20.77 27.03
N LYS A 14 0.55 20.04 28.01
CA LYS A 14 -0.61 19.17 27.76
C LYS A 14 -1.81 19.96 27.26
N ALA A 15 -2.10 21.11 27.88
CA ALA A 15 -3.20 21.98 27.45
C ALA A 15 -2.98 22.49 26.02
N LEU A 16 -1.77 22.94 25.68
CA LEU A 16 -1.40 23.37 24.33
C LEU A 16 -1.54 22.24 23.30
N SER A 17 -1.03 21.04 23.60
CA SER A 17 -1.18 19.87 22.74
C SER A 17 -2.65 19.53 22.51
N TYR A 18 -3.46 19.57 23.57
CA TYR A 18 -4.88 19.27 23.48
C TYR A 18 -5.63 20.28 22.61
N VAL A 19 -5.32 21.58 22.74
CA VAL A 19 -5.90 22.62 21.86
C VAL A 19 -5.47 22.41 20.41
N TYR A 20 -4.19 22.11 20.17
CA TYR A 20 -3.70 21.81 18.83
C TYR A 20 -4.41 20.59 18.22
N ASP A 21 -4.56 19.51 18.98
CA ASP A 21 -5.26 18.30 18.53
C ASP A 21 -6.75 18.59 18.27
N LEU A 22 -7.41 19.35 19.15
CA LEU A 22 -8.82 19.73 18.99
C LEU A 22 -9.04 20.54 17.69
N LEU A 23 -8.14 21.44 17.36
CA LEU A 23 -8.22 22.27 16.16
C LEU A 23 -7.84 21.50 14.89
N THR A 24 -6.82 20.65 14.95
CA THR A 24 -6.36 19.90 13.78
C THR A 24 -7.21 18.66 13.50
N PHE A 25 -7.85 18.07 14.51
CA PHE A 25 -8.70 16.89 14.37
C PHE A 25 -9.81 17.04 13.29
N PRO A 26 -10.64 18.09 13.26
CA PRO A 26 -11.66 18.23 12.20
C PRO A 26 -11.04 18.32 10.81
N VAL A 27 -9.89 19.00 10.66
CA VAL A 27 -9.16 19.10 9.39
C VAL A 27 -8.70 17.71 8.93
N TYR A 28 -8.05 16.95 9.82
CA TYR A 28 -7.61 15.59 9.51
C TYR A 28 -8.78 14.65 9.23
N LEU A 29 -9.88 14.77 9.97
CA LEU A 29 -11.06 13.93 9.80
C LEU A 29 -11.69 14.13 8.41
N ILE A 30 -11.77 15.39 7.94
CA ILE A 30 -12.27 15.72 6.60
C ILE A 30 -11.31 15.26 5.50
N LEU A 31 -9.99 15.44 5.68
CA LEU A 31 -9.00 15.04 4.68
C LEU A 31 -8.86 13.52 4.56
N GLN A 32 -8.83 12.80 5.68
CA GLN A 32 -8.58 11.36 5.70
C GLN A 32 -9.82 10.52 5.35
N ARG A 33 -11.03 11.08 5.56
CA ARG A 33 -12.33 10.44 5.28
C ARG A 33 -12.43 8.99 5.78
N PRO A 34 -12.24 8.74 7.09
CA PRO A 34 -12.24 7.37 7.63
C PRO A 34 -13.54 6.60 7.38
N TRP A 35 -14.67 7.29 7.22
CA TRP A 35 -15.96 6.67 6.87
C TRP A 35 -15.95 6.01 5.48
N GLU A 36 -15.23 6.57 4.50
CA GLU A 36 -15.09 5.96 3.18
C GLU A 36 -14.29 4.67 3.28
N LYS A 37 -13.16 4.67 4.01
CA LYS A 37 -12.39 3.45 4.27
C LYS A 37 -13.22 2.39 4.98
N ARG A 38 -14.02 2.79 5.97
CA ARG A 38 -14.92 1.88 6.70
C ARG A 38 -16.03 1.33 5.79
N LYS A 39 -16.62 2.17 4.94
CA LYS A 39 -17.61 1.76 3.93
C LYS A 39 -17.01 0.76 2.95
N MET A 40 -15.80 1.02 2.46
CA MET A 40 -15.09 0.13 1.54
C MET A 40 -14.67 -1.20 2.19
N SER A 41 -14.36 -1.20 3.49
CA SER A 41 -14.05 -2.43 4.23
C SER A 41 -15.30 -3.30 4.42
N ARG A 42 -16.42 -2.68 4.79
CA ARG A 42 -17.70 -3.37 5.10
C ARG A 42 -18.50 -3.78 3.87
N ARG A 43 -18.14 -3.33 2.67
CA ARG A 43 -18.86 -3.70 1.44
C ARG A 43 -18.76 -5.21 1.18
N VAL A 44 -19.82 -5.78 0.62
CA VAL A 44 -19.84 -7.18 0.18
C VAL A 44 -18.89 -7.31 -1.01
N LYS A 45 -17.86 -8.15 -0.88
CA LYS A 45 -16.83 -8.35 -1.91
C LYS A 45 -17.16 -9.51 -2.86
N ALA A 46 -17.91 -10.50 -2.38
CA ALA A 46 -18.29 -11.67 -3.16
C ALA A 46 -19.69 -12.15 -2.77
N LYS A 47 -20.39 -12.79 -3.72
CA LYS A 47 -21.69 -13.43 -3.51
C LYS A 47 -21.64 -14.89 -3.99
N PRO A 48 -22.42 -15.78 -3.36
CA PRO A 48 -22.53 -17.15 -3.83
C PRO A 48 -23.29 -17.18 -5.16
N ILE A 49 -22.74 -17.88 -6.15
CA ILE A 49 -23.35 -18.02 -7.48
C ILE A 49 -23.90 -19.43 -7.72
N ALA A 50 -23.33 -20.43 -7.04
CA ALA A 50 -23.73 -21.82 -7.14
C ALA A 50 -23.58 -22.47 -5.77
N ARG A 51 -24.50 -23.39 -5.45
CA ARG A 51 -24.49 -24.20 -4.24
C ARG A 51 -24.75 -25.64 -4.65
N ASP A 52 -23.78 -26.49 -4.38
CA ASP A 52 -23.88 -27.93 -4.48
C ASP A 52 -23.99 -28.53 -3.08
N GLU A 53 -24.30 -29.82 -2.97
CA GLU A 53 -24.38 -30.52 -1.68
C GLU A 53 -23.06 -30.45 -0.88
N CYS A 54 -21.92 -30.40 -1.58
CA CYS A 54 -20.59 -30.40 -0.99
C CYS A 54 -19.83 -29.06 -1.12
N SER A 55 -20.34 -28.08 -1.89
CA SER A 55 -19.56 -26.88 -2.22
C SER A 55 -20.40 -25.63 -2.43
N ILE A 56 -19.82 -24.45 -2.17
CA ILE A 56 -20.43 -23.16 -2.49
C ILE A 56 -19.40 -22.35 -3.28
N THR A 57 -19.76 -21.99 -4.51
CA THR A 57 -18.89 -21.18 -5.36
C THR A 57 -19.23 -19.70 -5.15
N TYR A 58 -18.22 -18.91 -4.78
CA TYR A 58 -18.33 -17.46 -4.65
C TYR A 58 -17.72 -16.74 -5.86
N ARG A 59 -18.37 -15.67 -6.30
CA ARG A 59 -17.84 -14.76 -7.33
C ARG A 59 -17.78 -13.33 -6.80
N ASN A 60 -16.76 -12.59 -7.23
CA ASN A 60 -16.64 -11.18 -6.92
C ASN A 60 -17.88 -10.41 -7.42
N VAL A 61 -18.35 -9.43 -6.65
CA VAL A 61 -19.49 -8.56 -7.03
C VAL A 61 -19.05 -7.48 -8.02
N ASP A 62 -17.81 -7.02 -7.91
CA ASP A 62 -17.24 -6.02 -8.80
C ASP A 62 -16.87 -6.65 -10.15
N GLN A 63 -17.07 -5.89 -11.23
CA GLN A 63 -16.63 -6.29 -12.56
C GLN A 63 -15.09 -6.30 -12.65
N PRO A 64 -14.51 -7.13 -13.53
CA PRO A 64 -13.06 -7.11 -13.75
C PRO A 64 -12.56 -5.72 -14.13
N GLY A 65 -11.52 -5.26 -13.43
CA GLY A 65 -10.89 -3.98 -13.72
C GLY A 65 -10.15 -4.00 -15.06
N VAL A 66 -9.86 -2.80 -15.59
CA VAL A 66 -9.16 -2.60 -16.88
C VAL A 66 -7.87 -3.41 -16.98
N ILE A 67 -7.11 -3.50 -15.89
CA ILE A 67 -5.86 -4.27 -15.83
C ILE A 67 -6.14 -5.75 -16.11
N HIS A 68 -7.12 -6.35 -15.42
CA HIS A 68 -7.45 -7.77 -15.60
C HIS A 68 -7.90 -8.06 -17.04
N VAL A 69 -8.76 -7.20 -17.58
CA VAL A 69 -9.24 -7.31 -18.97
C VAL A 69 -8.08 -7.23 -19.97
N ASN A 70 -7.10 -6.36 -19.74
CA ASN A 70 -5.92 -6.25 -20.61
C ASN A 70 -5.02 -7.49 -20.50
N LEU A 71 -4.79 -8.01 -19.30
CA LEU A 71 -4.00 -9.23 -19.10
C LEU A 71 -4.62 -10.42 -19.84
N GLU A 72 -5.95 -10.57 -19.76
CA GLU A 72 -6.68 -11.63 -20.45
C GLU A 72 -6.60 -11.48 -21.98
N ARG A 73 -6.82 -10.26 -22.50
CA ARG A 73 -6.70 -9.96 -23.94
C ARG A 73 -5.32 -10.26 -24.51
N MET A 74 -4.27 -9.99 -23.72
CA MET A 74 -2.87 -10.22 -24.09
C MET A 74 -2.41 -11.65 -23.81
N LYS A 75 -3.30 -12.54 -23.31
CA LYS A 75 -3.00 -13.92 -22.95
C LYS A 75 -1.81 -14.03 -21.96
N ILE A 76 -1.80 -13.13 -20.99
CA ILE A 76 -0.83 -13.13 -19.89
C ILE A 76 -1.37 -14.07 -18.80
N ASP A 77 -0.91 -15.32 -18.84
CA ASP A 77 -1.37 -16.45 -18.03
C ASP A 77 -0.39 -16.90 -16.94
N THR A 78 0.85 -16.39 -16.95
CA THR A 78 1.87 -16.71 -15.93
C THR A 78 2.31 -15.48 -15.15
N LEU A 79 2.72 -15.68 -13.89
CA LEU A 79 3.26 -14.61 -13.04
C LEU A 79 4.49 -13.95 -13.65
N GLU A 80 5.32 -14.72 -14.37
CA GLU A 80 6.47 -14.19 -15.11
C GLU A 80 6.03 -13.19 -16.19
N LYS A 81 5.03 -13.54 -17.00
CA LYS A 81 4.50 -12.64 -18.03
C LYS A 81 3.85 -11.40 -17.42
N VAL A 82 3.17 -11.54 -16.27
CA VAL A 82 2.61 -10.39 -15.53
C VAL A 82 3.72 -9.44 -15.07
N LEU A 83 4.80 -9.98 -14.50
CA LEU A 83 5.94 -9.18 -14.05
C LEU A 83 6.61 -8.47 -15.23
N ARG A 84 6.83 -9.19 -16.33
CA ARG A 84 7.40 -8.63 -17.56
C ARG A 84 6.54 -7.50 -18.12
N TYR A 85 5.23 -7.72 -18.23
CA TYR A 85 4.27 -6.69 -18.65
C TYR A 85 4.33 -5.45 -17.76
N ALA A 86 4.38 -5.62 -16.43
CA ALA A 86 4.48 -4.50 -15.50
C ALA A 86 5.81 -3.74 -15.65
N ALA A 87 6.92 -4.46 -15.82
CA ALA A 87 8.25 -3.88 -16.03
C ALA A 87 8.35 -3.11 -17.35
N GLU A 88 7.79 -3.64 -18.44
CA GLU A 88 7.74 -2.95 -19.74
C GLU A 88 6.82 -1.73 -19.70
N THR A 89 5.65 -1.85 -19.07
CA THR A 89 4.65 -0.77 -18.97
C THR A 89 5.12 0.39 -18.09
N HIS A 90 5.92 0.09 -17.05
CA HIS A 90 6.31 1.08 -16.04
C HIS A 90 7.82 1.30 -15.93
N GLY A 91 8.64 0.71 -16.79
CA GLY A 91 10.11 0.79 -16.71
C GLY A 91 10.69 2.20 -16.81
N GLY A 92 9.99 3.10 -17.51
CA GLY A 92 10.38 4.52 -17.57
C GLY A 92 9.92 5.37 -16.37
N ARG A 93 9.15 4.81 -15.43
CA ARG A 93 8.64 5.55 -14.26
C ARG A 93 9.60 5.43 -13.09
N LYS A 94 9.70 6.49 -12.29
CA LYS A 94 10.42 6.42 -11.01
C LYS A 94 9.69 5.41 -10.11
N CYS A 95 10.41 4.37 -9.69
CA CYS A 95 9.91 3.45 -8.69
C CYS A 95 9.68 4.18 -7.36
N LEU A 96 8.73 3.71 -6.56
CA LEU A 96 8.57 4.18 -5.18
C LEU A 96 9.74 3.63 -4.35
N GLY A 97 10.50 4.51 -3.69
CA GLY A 97 11.65 4.12 -2.87
C GLY A 97 12.94 3.82 -3.65
N THR A 98 13.25 4.58 -4.71
CA THR A 98 14.53 4.44 -5.42
C THR A 98 15.72 4.89 -4.57
N ARG A 99 16.78 4.08 -4.56
CA ARG A 99 18.12 4.49 -4.14
C ARG A 99 18.96 4.73 -5.40
N GLN A 100 19.73 5.81 -5.43
CA GLN A 100 20.67 6.05 -6.52
C GLN A 100 21.80 5.02 -6.47
N ILE A 101 22.08 4.37 -7.60
CA ILE A 101 23.27 3.54 -7.76
C ILE A 101 24.46 4.50 -7.84
N LEU A 102 25.36 4.42 -6.85
CA LEU A 102 26.54 5.28 -6.78
C LEU A 102 27.74 4.70 -7.53
N ALA A 103 27.85 3.37 -7.54
CA ALA A 103 28.89 2.63 -8.25
C ALA A 103 28.34 1.24 -8.61
N GLU A 104 28.88 0.65 -9.68
CA GLU A 104 28.64 -0.74 -10.08
C GLU A 104 30.02 -1.40 -10.25
N GLU A 105 30.28 -2.47 -9.51
CA GLU A 105 31.57 -3.17 -9.51
C GLU A 105 31.41 -4.62 -9.98
N ASN A 106 32.38 -5.11 -10.76
CA ASN A 106 32.42 -6.48 -11.22
C ASN A 106 33.28 -7.34 -10.29
N GLU A 107 32.66 -8.19 -9.48
CA GLU A 107 33.36 -9.15 -8.62
C GLU A 107 33.52 -10.49 -9.33
N VAL A 108 34.76 -10.92 -9.54
CA VAL A 108 35.08 -12.24 -10.08
C VAL A 108 35.13 -13.24 -8.92
N GLN A 109 34.22 -14.20 -8.92
CA GLN A 109 34.20 -15.28 -7.94
C GLN A 109 35.29 -16.33 -8.23
N PRO A 110 35.66 -17.16 -7.23
CA PRO A 110 36.62 -18.26 -7.40
C PRO A 110 36.25 -19.29 -8.47
N ASN A 111 34.96 -19.36 -8.84
CA ASN A 111 34.44 -20.22 -9.91
C ASN A 111 34.47 -19.55 -11.30
N GLY A 112 35.05 -18.35 -11.43
CA GLY A 112 35.14 -17.58 -12.68
C GLY A 112 33.88 -16.80 -13.05
N ARG A 113 32.81 -16.85 -12.24
CA ARG A 113 31.58 -16.07 -12.50
C ARG A 113 31.77 -14.61 -12.09
N VAL A 114 31.36 -13.70 -12.96
CA VAL A 114 31.39 -12.26 -12.69
C VAL A 114 30.02 -11.81 -12.15
N PHE A 115 30.00 -11.26 -10.94
CA PHE A 115 28.81 -10.66 -10.35
C PHE A 115 28.90 -9.14 -10.44
N LYS A 116 27.81 -8.50 -10.87
CA LYS A 116 27.64 -7.04 -10.82
C LYS A 116 27.05 -6.67 -9.48
N LYS A 117 27.79 -5.91 -8.69
CA LYS A 117 27.37 -5.39 -7.39
C LYS A 117 27.16 -3.89 -7.44
#